data_AF-A0A956F654-F1
#
_entry.id   AF-A0A956F654-F1
#
_cell.length_a   1.000
_cell.length_b   1.000
_cell.length_c   1.000
_cell.angle_alpha   90.00
_cell.angle_beta   90.00
_cell.angle_gamma   90.00
#
_symmetry.space_group_name_H-M   'P 1'
#
loop_
_entity.id
_entity.type
_entity.pdbx_description
1 polymer ?
#
loop_
_entity_poly.entity_id
_entity_poly.type
_entity_poly.pdbx_seq_one_letter_code
_entity_poly.pdbx_strand_id
1 'polypeptide(L)'
;MHPSQPRRFAIPSLVTASLIAIGCDAPIVSEPIEPAVEGRLLGSGGGTEICGLLGGASTSDVPGLDAFLGATSSVQSAAADVQQAVRDELEAMAEGLDVDTSSSTTASELAAAIQAAMIGELAGSVEGIDVVHEAVLCTVDTDPSADLAAACDGAIDAATAVVECLGSCIGDPGATLTCSGDAVLSCSSAAPEASCQGECLGACAESIIEGSCAGTCIGTCDGLCSLPGQDGSCAGACIGTCSGACESVLGPGESCDGECIGDCVSVPDIPSCDDTEVPICEPGVSGVIACDDLCAGATSVPAVAEECATSVIAAANALTECVPPLTEIHMVFSVDVEDDERVELELWSDEMAVHLSALLAAQARAQAIQDTAFGPLGGLLGEVDTLLSSILETVGIFDAGCIVDILDGATAVLPDAEAALQDAIEAVDVIGGLLPAAGA
;
A
#
# COMPACT_ATOMS: atom_id res chain seq x y z
N MET A 1 32.51 14.78 26.50
CA MET A 1 33.25 14.34 25.31
C MET A 1 33.98 13.06 25.65
N HIS A 2 33.25 11.94 25.67
CA HIS A 2 33.84 10.61 25.67
C HIS A 2 34.04 10.21 24.21
N PRO A 3 35.21 9.66 23.83
CA PRO A 3 35.40 9.15 22.48
C PRO A 3 34.51 7.91 22.32
N SER A 4 33.55 7.99 21.39
CA SER A 4 32.81 6.86 20.86
C SER A 4 33.82 5.83 20.33
N GLN A 5 33.66 4.58 20.75
CA GLN A 5 34.47 3.48 20.21
C GLN A 5 33.97 3.14 18.80
N PRO A 6 34.86 2.75 17.86
CA PRO A 6 34.44 2.30 16.54
C PRO A 6 33.54 1.07 16.70
N ARG A 7 32.25 1.20 16.36
CA ARG A 7 31.33 0.06 16.32
C ARG A 7 31.80 -0.84 15.17
N ARG A 8 32.09 -2.10 15.48
CA ARG A 8 32.31 -3.12 14.46
C ARG A 8 30.93 -3.67 14.12
N PHE A 9 30.38 -3.28 12.98
CA PHE A 9 29.26 -3.99 12.37
C PHE A 9 29.69 -5.44 12.12
N ALA A 10 29.14 -6.35 12.92
CA ALA A 10 29.24 -7.77 12.66
C ALA A 10 28.17 -8.09 11.63
N ILE A 11 28.60 -8.41 10.40
CA ILE A 11 27.73 -8.99 9.36
C ILE A 11 26.99 -10.19 9.99
N PRO A 12 25.66 -10.16 10.16
CA PRO A 12 24.97 -11.28 10.77
C PRO A 12 24.93 -12.44 9.77
N SER A 13 25.47 -13.58 10.18
CA SER A 13 25.16 -14.86 9.53
C SER A 13 23.68 -15.14 9.71
N LEU A 14 23.00 -15.57 8.65
CA LEU A 14 21.64 -16.14 8.65
C LEU A 14 21.35 -16.93 9.95
N VAL A 15 20.65 -16.29 10.90
CA VAL A 15 20.11 -16.92 12.09
C VAL A 15 18.64 -17.19 11.82
N THR A 16 18.30 -18.47 11.79
CA THR A 16 16.92 -18.96 11.86
C THR A 16 16.22 -18.37 13.08
N ALA A 17 15.27 -17.45 12.84
CA ALA A 17 14.40 -16.88 13.85
C ALA A 17 13.59 -17.99 14.53
N SER A 18 13.72 -18.09 15.85
CA SER A 18 12.82 -18.89 16.69
C SER A 18 11.74 -17.95 17.22
N LEU A 19 10.50 -18.13 16.77
CA LEU A 19 9.32 -17.47 17.34
C LEU A 19 9.24 -17.75 18.85
N ILE A 20 9.31 -16.69 19.66
CA ILE A 20 8.85 -16.69 21.04
C ILE A 20 7.78 -15.60 21.14
N ALA A 21 6.52 -16.04 21.08
CA ALA A 21 5.36 -15.18 21.24
C ALA A 21 5.17 -14.78 22.71
N ILE A 22 5.02 -13.49 22.99
CA ILE A 22 4.49 -12.94 24.25
C ILE A 22 3.31 -12.01 23.92
N GLY A 23 2.10 -12.55 24.09
CA GLY A 23 0.99 -11.90 24.81
C GLY A 23 0.25 -10.71 24.19
N CYS A 24 -0.57 -10.97 23.16
CA CYS A 24 -1.99 -10.60 23.18
C CYS A 24 -2.78 -11.92 23.10
N ASP A 25 -3.60 -12.22 24.11
CA ASP A 25 -4.22 -13.55 24.32
C ASP A 25 -5.31 -13.89 23.27
N ALA A 26 -4.88 -14.40 22.12
CA ALA A 26 -5.47 -15.55 21.41
C ALA A 26 -4.49 -16.01 20.30
N PRO A 27 -4.13 -17.31 20.20
CA PRO A 27 -3.23 -17.79 19.16
C PRO A 27 -3.95 -17.83 17.79
N ILE A 28 -3.60 -16.91 16.89
CA ILE A 28 -3.90 -17.03 15.47
C ILE A 28 -2.84 -17.98 14.88
N VAL A 29 -3.32 -19.11 14.35
CA VAL A 29 -2.48 -20.08 13.64
C VAL A 29 -2.34 -19.58 12.21
N SER A 30 -1.12 -19.24 11.81
CA SER A 30 -0.77 -18.88 10.43
C SER A 30 -0.63 -20.13 9.56
N GLU A 31 -1.76 -20.61 9.03
CA GLU A 31 -1.80 -21.40 7.79
C GLU A 31 -2.25 -20.46 6.66
N PRO A 32 -1.80 -20.66 5.40
CA PRO A 32 -2.28 -19.88 4.26
C PRO A 32 -3.81 -20.02 4.15
N ILE A 33 -4.49 -18.87 4.19
CA ILE A 33 -5.95 -18.77 4.15
C ILE A 33 -6.41 -19.12 2.73
N GLU A 34 -6.87 -20.35 2.52
CA GLU A 34 -7.89 -20.58 1.49
C GLU A 34 -9.16 -19.85 1.93
N PRO A 35 -9.92 -19.17 1.04
CA PRO A 35 -11.13 -18.44 1.42
C PRO A 35 -12.23 -19.42 1.84
N ALA A 36 -12.19 -19.82 3.12
CA ALA A 36 -13.24 -20.58 3.76
C ALA A 36 -14.21 -19.59 4.41
N VAL A 37 -15.37 -19.42 3.78
CA VAL A 37 -16.56 -18.71 4.29
C VAL A 37 -17.20 -19.50 5.46
N GLU A 38 -16.39 -19.93 6.44
CA GLU A 38 -16.88 -20.48 7.72
C GLU A 38 -16.41 -19.57 8.85
N GLY A 39 -17.03 -18.38 8.92
CA GLY A 39 -16.87 -17.41 9.99
C GLY A 39 -17.23 -18.01 11.34
N ARG A 40 -16.23 -18.51 12.06
CA ARG A 40 -16.33 -18.81 13.48
C ARG A 40 -15.75 -17.63 14.25
N LEU A 41 -16.63 -16.69 14.62
CA LEU A 41 -16.35 -15.62 15.58
C LEU A 41 -15.90 -16.24 16.91
N LEU A 42 -14.59 -16.40 17.10
CA LEU A 42 -13.97 -16.96 18.30
C LEU A 42 -13.72 -15.85 19.33
N GLY A 43 -14.80 -15.26 19.84
CA GLY A 43 -14.76 -14.43 21.05
C GLY A 43 -14.77 -15.30 22.31
N SER A 44 -13.58 -15.54 22.89
CA SER A 44 -13.42 -16.17 24.20
C SER A 44 -13.81 -15.19 25.31
N GLY A 45 -15.08 -15.19 25.73
CA GLY A 45 -15.53 -14.22 26.73
C GLY A 45 -16.90 -14.45 27.37
N GLY A 46 -17.33 -15.70 27.56
CA GLY A 46 -18.35 -16.07 28.55
C GLY A 46 -19.70 -15.35 28.44
N GLY A 47 -20.58 -15.83 27.55
CA GLY A 47 -21.98 -15.41 27.64
C GLY A 47 -22.95 -15.81 26.54
N THR A 48 -22.65 -16.76 25.65
CA THR A 48 -23.56 -17.07 24.53
C THR A 48 -23.83 -18.57 24.37
N GLU A 49 -24.69 -19.10 25.24
CA GLU A 49 -25.64 -20.17 24.88
C GLU A 49 -26.79 -19.56 24.02
N ILE A 50 -26.48 -18.53 23.24
CA ILE A 50 -27.40 -17.59 22.61
C ILE A 50 -27.50 -17.98 21.13
N CYS A 51 -28.73 -18.30 20.72
CA CYS A 51 -29.18 -18.76 19.40
C CYS A 51 -29.00 -20.27 19.06
N GLY A 52 -28.75 -21.14 20.06
CA GLY A 52 -28.74 -22.60 19.88
C GLY A 52 -30.11 -23.29 19.66
N LEU A 53 -31.22 -22.54 19.59
CA LEU A 53 -32.58 -23.07 19.44
C LEU A 53 -33.28 -22.65 18.13
N LEU A 54 -32.57 -22.00 17.21
CA LEU A 54 -32.94 -21.95 15.79
C LEU A 54 -32.06 -22.97 15.09
N GLY A 55 -32.53 -24.21 15.05
CA GLY A 55 -31.73 -25.34 14.56
C GLY A 55 -31.29 -25.14 13.11
N GLY A 56 -30.00 -24.87 12.89
CA GLY A 56 -29.31 -25.05 11.62
C GLY A 56 -29.87 -24.27 10.42
N ALA A 57 -30.68 -23.24 10.65
CA ALA A 57 -30.93 -22.23 9.64
C ALA A 57 -29.69 -21.33 9.64
N SER A 58 -28.88 -21.45 8.59
CA SER A 58 -28.05 -20.34 8.14
C SER A 58 -28.87 -19.05 8.24
N THR A 59 -28.24 -17.95 8.67
CA THR A 59 -28.79 -16.59 8.60
C THR A 59 -29.23 -16.17 7.17
N SER A 60 -29.00 -17.06 6.20
CA SER A 60 -29.30 -17.05 4.76
C SER A 60 -30.64 -16.52 4.28
N ASP A 61 -31.62 -16.30 5.14
CA ASP A 61 -32.88 -15.70 4.71
C ASP A 61 -32.80 -14.17 4.61
N VAL A 62 -31.73 -13.55 5.12
CA VAL A 62 -31.43 -12.13 4.93
C VAL A 62 -30.03 -11.94 4.32
N PRO A 63 -29.90 -12.02 2.99
CA PRO A 63 -28.63 -11.87 2.27
C PRO A 63 -27.81 -10.63 2.68
N GLY A 64 -28.47 -9.48 2.89
CA GLY A 64 -27.79 -8.26 3.32
C GLY A 64 -27.10 -8.35 4.69
N LEU A 65 -27.65 -9.12 5.63
CA LEU A 65 -27.03 -9.32 6.94
C LEU A 65 -25.75 -10.14 6.82
N ASP A 66 -25.77 -11.21 6.02
CA ASP A 66 -24.60 -12.06 5.81
C ASP A 66 -23.49 -11.29 5.10
N ALA A 67 -23.84 -10.47 4.09
CA ALA A 67 -22.88 -9.60 3.41
C ALA A 67 -22.26 -8.55 4.35
N PHE A 68 -23.08 -7.89 5.19
CA PHE A 68 -22.60 -6.94 6.19
C PHE A 68 -21.64 -7.57 7.20
N LEU A 69 -21.97 -8.75 7.71
CA LEU A 69 -21.11 -9.48 8.65
C LEU A 69 -19.81 -9.96 7.99
N GLY A 70 -19.90 -10.42 6.75
CA GLY A 70 -18.73 -10.78 5.93
C GLY A 70 -17.80 -9.58 5.69
N ALA A 71 -18.38 -8.43 5.34
CA ALA A 71 -17.64 -7.18 5.16
C ALA A 71 -16.98 -6.71 6.45
N THR A 72 -17.70 -6.73 7.57
CA THR A 72 -17.16 -6.38 8.89
C THR A 72 -15.97 -7.28 9.27
N SER A 73 -16.09 -8.59 9.07
CA SER A 73 -15.01 -9.54 9.33
C SER A 73 -13.80 -9.33 8.41
N SER A 74 -14.03 -8.98 7.15
CA SER A 74 -12.97 -8.71 6.16
C SER A 74 -12.21 -7.44 6.53
N VAL A 75 -12.91 -6.35 6.84
CA VAL A 75 -12.31 -5.09 7.31
C VAL A 75 -11.53 -5.29 8.60
N GLN A 76 -12.07 -6.05 9.55
CA GLN A 76 -11.36 -6.35 10.80
C GLN A 76 -10.06 -7.11 10.55
N SER A 77 -10.09 -8.12 9.68
CA SER A 77 -8.90 -8.91 9.34
C SER A 77 -7.86 -8.04 8.61
N ALA A 78 -8.29 -7.26 7.62
CA ALA A 78 -7.40 -6.37 6.88
C ALA A 78 -6.78 -5.28 7.76
N ALA A 79 -7.54 -4.73 8.72
CA ALA A 79 -7.02 -3.77 9.70
C ALA A 79 -5.94 -4.41 10.60
N ALA A 80 -6.16 -5.65 11.06
CA ALA A 80 -5.16 -6.38 11.85
C ALA A 80 -3.90 -6.69 11.02
N ASP A 81 -4.06 -7.08 9.76
CA ASP A 81 -2.94 -7.36 8.84
C ASP A 81 -2.10 -6.11 8.58
N VAL A 82 -2.75 -4.97 8.32
CA VAL A 82 -2.08 -3.66 8.14
C VAL A 82 -1.33 -3.26 9.41
N GLN A 83 -1.97 -3.39 10.58
CA GLN A 83 -1.33 -3.07 11.86
C GLN A 83 -0.10 -3.93 12.10
N GLN A 84 -0.19 -5.24 11.82
CA GLN A 84 0.93 -6.16 11.96
C GLN A 84 2.06 -5.83 10.97
N ALA A 85 1.74 -5.56 9.71
CA ALA A 85 2.72 -5.19 8.69
C ALA A 85 3.49 -3.90 9.08
N VAL A 86 2.78 -2.85 9.51
CA VAL A 86 3.42 -1.62 9.99
C VAL A 86 4.32 -1.90 11.19
N ARG A 87 3.85 -2.72 12.14
CA ARG A 87 4.64 -3.07 13.32
C ARG A 87 5.90 -3.85 12.96
N ASP A 88 5.81 -4.84 12.07
CA ASP A 88 6.94 -5.67 11.65
C ASP A 88 8.04 -4.80 11.00
N GLU A 89 7.66 -3.87 10.12
CA GLU A 89 8.61 -2.94 9.51
C GLU A 89 9.25 -1.98 10.52
N LEU A 90 8.46 -1.45 11.47
CA LEU A 90 9.00 -0.62 12.55
C LEU A 90 9.96 -1.41 13.47
N GLU A 91 9.65 -2.66 13.79
CA GLU A 91 10.53 -3.52 14.60
C GLU A 91 11.86 -3.81 13.86
N ALA A 92 11.81 -4.00 12.54
CA ALA A 92 13.01 -4.16 11.72
C ALA A 92 13.88 -2.88 11.71
N MET A 93 13.26 -1.70 11.52
CA MET A 93 13.96 -0.42 11.63
C MET A 93 14.56 -0.19 13.03
N ALA A 94 13.81 -0.56 14.08
CA ALA A 94 14.27 -0.46 15.47
C ALA A 94 15.49 -1.35 15.75
N GLU A 95 15.52 -2.57 15.20
CA GLU A 95 16.68 -3.45 15.30
C GLU A 95 17.92 -2.83 14.65
N GLY A 96 17.77 -2.25 13.45
CA GLY A 96 18.86 -1.55 12.75
C GLY A 96 19.43 -0.35 13.53
N LEU A 97 18.61 0.27 14.39
CA LEU A 97 18.97 1.44 15.20
C LEU A 97 19.29 1.10 16.67
N ASP A 98 19.29 -0.17 17.07
CA ASP A 98 19.49 -0.61 18.46
C ASP A 98 18.48 0.03 19.44
N VAL A 99 17.23 0.21 18.98
CA VAL A 99 16.13 0.76 19.76
C VAL A 99 15.45 -0.36 20.56
N ASP A 100 15.32 -0.16 21.87
CA ASP A 100 14.62 -1.11 22.75
C ASP A 100 13.10 -1.06 22.50
N THR A 101 12.57 -2.09 21.86
CA THR A 101 11.14 -2.22 21.53
C THR A 101 10.30 -2.70 22.72
N SER A 102 10.91 -3.12 23.83
CA SER A 102 10.20 -3.77 24.94
C SER A 102 9.25 -2.86 25.72
N SER A 103 9.42 -1.54 25.58
CA SER A 103 8.55 -0.54 26.21
C SER A 103 7.42 -0.02 25.33
N SER A 104 7.46 -0.28 24.03
CA SER A 104 6.51 0.28 23.06
C SER A 104 5.27 -0.60 22.98
N THR A 105 4.12 -0.03 23.33
CA THR A 105 2.84 -0.76 23.34
C THR A 105 2.02 -0.54 22.08
N THR A 106 2.28 0.54 21.34
CA THR A 106 1.63 0.90 20.07
C THR A 106 2.65 1.10 18.94
N ALA A 107 2.19 1.10 17.69
CA ALA A 107 3.04 1.38 16.54
C ALA A 107 3.55 2.84 16.58
N SER A 108 2.69 3.77 16.98
CA SER A 108 3.03 5.20 17.13
C SER A 108 4.12 5.46 18.18
N GLU A 109 4.10 4.77 19.32
CA GLU A 109 5.15 4.87 20.35
C GLU A 109 6.50 4.35 19.83
N LEU A 110 6.48 3.23 19.09
CA LEU A 110 7.67 2.65 18.48
C LEU A 110 8.24 3.57 17.39
N ALA A 111 7.40 4.10 16.51
CA ALA A 111 7.79 5.06 15.48
C ALA A 111 8.44 6.31 16.09
N ALA A 112 7.90 6.84 17.19
CA ALA A 112 8.50 7.99 17.88
C ALA A 112 9.88 7.67 18.47
N ALA A 113 10.09 6.45 18.98
CA ALA A 113 11.39 6.00 19.48
C ALA A 113 12.42 5.84 18.35
N ILE A 114 12.02 5.25 17.23
CA ILE A 114 12.82 5.12 16.00
C ILE A 114 13.20 6.51 15.48
N GLN A 115 12.23 7.40 15.37
CA GLN A 115 12.43 8.79 14.95
C GLN A 115 13.49 9.48 15.81
N ALA A 116 13.39 9.36 17.14
CA ALA A 116 14.35 9.96 18.06
C ALA A 116 15.75 9.36 17.92
N ALA A 117 15.85 8.05 17.67
CA ALA A 117 17.12 7.37 17.43
C ALA A 117 17.77 7.84 16.12
N MET A 118 17.01 7.94 15.03
CA MET A 118 17.49 8.46 13.74
C MET A 118 18.02 9.89 13.88
N ILE A 119 17.27 10.80 14.52
CA ILE A 119 17.73 12.17 14.78
C ILE A 119 19.03 12.15 15.59
N GLY A 120 19.13 11.26 16.57
CA GLY A 120 20.31 11.12 17.42
C GLY A 120 21.55 10.64 16.67
N GLU A 121 21.43 9.60 15.85
CA GLU A 121 22.53 9.01 15.08
C GLU A 121 22.98 9.93 13.95
N LEU A 122 22.06 10.64 13.29
CA LEU A 122 22.39 11.54 12.16
C LEU A 122 22.89 12.92 12.62
N ALA A 123 22.73 13.26 13.90
CA ALA A 123 23.11 14.55 14.45
C ALA A 123 24.64 14.78 14.38
N GLY A 124 25.06 15.62 13.44
CA GLY A 124 26.45 16.05 13.26
C GLY A 124 27.12 15.49 12.01
N SER A 125 26.62 14.37 11.50
CA SER A 125 27.12 13.73 10.27
C SER A 125 26.31 14.13 9.03
N VAL A 126 25.01 14.42 9.20
CA VAL A 126 24.12 14.78 8.09
C VAL A 126 23.55 16.20 8.29
N GLU A 127 23.71 17.05 7.28
CA GLU A 127 23.18 18.42 7.21
C GLU A 127 21.75 18.47 6.64
N GLY A 128 21.36 17.45 5.86
CA GLY A 128 20.02 17.34 5.28
C GLY A 128 19.74 15.92 4.78
N ILE A 129 18.47 15.54 4.80
CA ILE A 129 17.96 14.29 4.26
C ILE A 129 16.86 14.69 3.28
N ASP A 130 16.94 14.18 2.05
CA ASP A 130 15.90 14.31 1.05
C ASP A 130 15.41 12.90 0.73
N VAL A 131 14.09 12.71 0.72
CA VAL A 131 13.50 11.41 0.41
C VAL A 131 12.59 11.57 -0.76
N VAL A 132 12.91 10.81 -1.80
CA VAL A 132 12.17 10.76 -3.04
C VAL A 132 11.51 9.41 -3.09
N HIS A 133 10.22 9.38 -3.37
CA HIS A 133 9.51 8.13 -3.57
C HIS A 133 8.50 8.25 -4.70
N GLU A 134 8.21 7.14 -5.34
CA GLU A 134 7.14 7.04 -6.33
C GLU A 134 5.76 7.03 -5.65
N ALA A 135 4.71 7.16 -6.46
CA ALA A 135 3.36 6.98 -5.96
C ALA A 135 3.10 5.51 -5.64
N VAL A 136 2.44 5.24 -4.50
CA VAL A 136 2.01 3.89 -4.15
C VAL A 136 0.89 3.45 -5.09
N LEU A 137 1.03 2.27 -5.69
CA LEU A 137 -0.02 1.65 -6.51
C LEU A 137 -0.81 0.66 -5.66
N CYS A 138 -2.09 0.95 -5.43
CA CYS A 138 -3.02 0.04 -4.76
C CYS A 138 -4.03 -0.51 -5.76
N THR A 139 -4.20 -1.83 -5.77
CA THR A 139 -5.10 -2.56 -6.66
C THR A 139 -6.10 -3.38 -5.86
N VAL A 140 -7.34 -3.42 -6.34
CA VAL A 140 -8.41 -4.26 -5.81
C VAL A 140 -8.73 -5.35 -6.82
N ASP A 141 -8.79 -6.60 -6.36
CA ASP A 141 -9.30 -7.73 -7.13
C ASP A 141 -10.83 -7.61 -7.25
N THR A 142 -11.34 -7.51 -8.49
CA THR A 142 -12.77 -7.33 -8.74
C THR A 142 -13.56 -8.64 -8.72
N ASP A 143 -12.90 -9.80 -8.86
CA ASP A 143 -13.56 -11.12 -8.84
C ASP A 143 -14.27 -11.43 -7.51
N PRO A 144 -13.61 -11.35 -6.34
CA PRO A 144 -14.29 -11.61 -5.07
C PRO A 144 -15.41 -10.58 -4.80
N SER A 145 -15.29 -9.38 -5.37
CA SER A 145 -16.30 -8.32 -5.24
C SER A 145 -17.58 -8.64 -6.01
N ALA A 146 -17.47 -9.27 -7.19
CA ALA A 146 -18.60 -9.76 -7.97
C ALA A 146 -19.36 -10.91 -7.26
N ASP A 147 -18.62 -11.83 -6.64
CA ASP A 147 -19.19 -12.92 -5.84
C ASP A 147 -19.93 -12.38 -4.60
N LEU A 148 -19.35 -11.39 -3.91
CA LEU A 148 -19.97 -10.71 -2.78
C LEU A 148 -21.24 -9.94 -3.18
N ALA A 149 -21.22 -9.28 -4.35
CA ALA A 149 -22.37 -8.60 -4.91
C ALA A 149 -23.54 -9.57 -5.14
N ALA A 150 -23.27 -10.73 -5.75
CA ALA A 150 -24.28 -11.76 -5.99
C ALA A 150 -24.75 -12.45 -4.71
N ALA A 151 -23.86 -12.60 -3.71
CA ALA A 151 -24.24 -13.13 -2.40
C ALA A 151 -25.16 -12.16 -1.64
N CYS A 152 -24.94 -10.85 -1.77
CA CYS A 152 -25.75 -9.84 -1.10
C CYS A 152 -27.11 -9.63 -1.78
N ASP A 153 -27.15 -9.63 -3.11
CA ASP A 153 -28.39 -9.55 -3.88
C ASP A 153 -28.57 -10.82 -4.71
N GLY A 154 -29.39 -11.74 -4.19
CA GLY A 154 -29.69 -13.00 -4.87
C GLY A 154 -30.42 -12.85 -6.22
N ALA A 155 -30.76 -11.63 -6.66
CA ALA A 155 -31.23 -11.36 -8.01
C ALA A 155 -30.09 -11.15 -9.02
N ILE A 156 -28.86 -10.93 -8.55
CA ILE A 156 -27.68 -10.71 -9.37
C ILE A 156 -26.96 -12.04 -9.58
N ASP A 157 -26.68 -12.37 -10.83
CA ASP A 157 -25.80 -13.48 -11.17
C ASP A 157 -24.35 -12.98 -11.08
N ALA A 158 -23.52 -13.66 -10.28
CA ALA A 158 -22.10 -13.36 -10.13
C ALA A 158 -21.39 -13.26 -11.48
N ALA A 159 -21.77 -14.09 -12.46
CA ALA A 159 -21.20 -14.07 -13.80
C ALA A 159 -21.58 -12.83 -14.62
N THR A 160 -22.47 -11.98 -14.11
CA THR A 160 -22.94 -10.73 -14.74
C THR A 160 -22.76 -9.51 -13.87
N ALA A 161 -22.28 -9.68 -12.63
CA ALA A 161 -21.99 -8.58 -11.73
C ALA A 161 -20.75 -7.86 -12.28
N VAL A 162 -20.93 -6.59 -12.66
CA VAL A 162 -19.84 -5.76 -13.15
C VAL A 162 -19.42 -4.83 -12.03
N VAL A 163 -18.16 -4.97 -11.60
CA VAL A 163 -17.51 -3.99 -10.74
C VAL A 163 -16.93 -2.91 -11.64
N GLU A 164 -17.32 -1.69 -11.37
CA GLU A 164 -16.85 -0.50 -12.08
C GLU A 164 -15.63 0.07 -11.35
N CYS A 165 -14.55 0.26 -12.07
CA CYS A 165 -13.37 0.97 -11.60
C CYS A 165 -13.44 2.44 -11.99
N LEU A 166 -13.29 3.32 -11.01
CA LEU A 166 -13.21 4.77 -11.22
C LEU A 166 -11.78 5.24 -11.51
N GLY A 167 -10.79 4.37 -11.27
CA GLY A 167 -9.41 4.58 -11.67
C GLY A 167 -9.07 3.76 -12.91
N SER A 168 -7.93 3.07 -12.88
CA SER A 168 -7.39 2.34 -14.03
C SER A 168 -7.55 0.83 -13.88
N CYS A 169 -7.86 0.11 -14.95
CA CYS A 169 -7.78 -1.36 -14.96
C CYS A 169 -6.35 -1.78 -15.26
N ILE A 170 -5.83 -2.78 -14.54
CA ILE A 170 -4.52 -3.37 -14.78
C ILE A 170 -4.73 -4.85 -15.09
N GLY A 171 -4.21 -5.31 -16.23
CA GLY A 171 -4.26 -6.73 -16.62
C GLY A 171 -2.91 -7.41 -16.42
N ASP A 172 -2.90 -8.73 -16.42
CA ASP A 172 -1.67 -9.51 -16.37
C ASP A 172 -0.78 -9.29 -17.61
N PRO A 173 0.55 -9.42 -17.50
CA PRO A 173 1.45 -9.42 -18.64
C PRO A 173 1.01 -10.40 -19.74
N GLY A 174 0.80 -9.89 -20.94
CA GLY A 174 0.35 -10.67 -22.10
C GLY A 174 -1.13 -11.11 -22.07
N ALA A 175 -1.91 -10.68 -21.08
CA ALA A 175 -3.36 -10.80 -21.14
C ALA A 175 -3.94 -9.77 -22.13
N THR A 176 -5.04 -10.14 -22.79
CA THR A 176 -5.80 -9.20 -23.61
C THR A 176 -6.78 -8.44 -22.73
N LEU A 177 -6.39 -7.25 -22.28
CA LEU A 177 -7.28 -6.35 -21.54
C LEU A 177 -8.16 -5.57 -22.53
N THR A 178 -9.47 -5.73 -22.45
CA THR A 178 -10.41 -4.98 -23.29
C THR A 178 -10.91 -3.73 -22.58
N CYS A 179 -10.33 -2.58 -22.90
CA CYS A 179 -10.83 -1.30 -22.37
C CYS A 179 -12.22 -1.00 -22.93
N SER A 180 -13.22 -0.89 -22.05
CA SER A 180 -14.59 -0.54 -22.43
C SER A 180 -14.76 0.98 -22.61
N GLY A 181 -15.68 1.41 -23.47
CA GLY A 181 -16.06 2.81 -23.62
C GLY A 181 -15.02 3.68 -24.34
N ASP A 182 -14.69 4.81 -23.72
CA ASP A 182 -13.71 5.81 -24.18
C ASP A 182 -12.38 5.74 -23.40
N ALA A 183 -12.15 4.64 -22.68
CA ALA A 183 -10.90 4.37 -22.00
C ALA A 183 -9.72 4.25 -22.98
N VAL A 184 -8.53 4.68 -22.52
CA VAL A 184 -7.29 4.63 -23.29
C VAL A 184 -6.47 3.43 -22.82
N LEU A 185 -6.12 2.54 -23.74
CA LEU A 185 -5.18 1.45 -23.48
C LEU A 185 -3.75 2.01 -23.52
N SER A 186 -3.01 1.82 -22.45
CA SER A 186 -1.56 1.94 -22.38
C SER A 186 -0.94 0.60 -22.02
N CYS A 187 0.34 0.44 -22.36
CA CYS A 187 1.10 -0.79 -22.15
C CYS A 187 2.36 -0.42 -21.39
N SER A 188 2.54 -0.99 -20.19
CA SER A 188 3.73 -0.80 -19.37
C SER A 188 4.69 -1.98 -19.53
N SER A 189 5.98 -1.71 -19.72
CA SER A 189 7.04 -2.73 -19.67
C SER A 189 8.15 -2.32 -18.72
N ALA A 190 8.60 -3.27 -17.91
CA ALA A 190 9.81 -3.10 -17.12
C ALA A 190 11.03 -3.06 -18.05
N ALA A 191 11.80 -1.98 -18.00
CA ALA A 191 13.07 -1.86 -18.68
C ALA A 191 14.17 -2.67 -17.94
N PRO A 192 15.33 -3.04 -18.54
CA PRO A 192 16.00 -2.43 -19.69
C PRO A 192 15.75 -3.08 -21.07
N GLU A 193 14.95 -4.15 -21.17
CA GLU A 193 14.98 -5.01 -22.36
C GLU A 193 14.31 -4.43 -23.62
N ALA A 194 13.61 -3.29 -23.51
CA ALA A 194 12.88 -2.66 -24.62
C ALA A 194 13.37 -1.24 -24.90
N SER A 195 13.64 -0.95 -26.19
CA SER A 195 13.77 0.44 -26.65
C SER A 195 12.43 1.14 -26.44
N CYS A 196 12.33 1.99 -25.43
CA CYS A 196 11.10 2.67 -25.07
C CYS A 196 10.71 3.67 -26.16
N GLN A 197 9.63 3.43 -26.89
CA GLN A 197 9.05 4.40 -27.84
C GLN A 197 7.97 5.29 -27.18
N GLY A 198 7.78 5.14 -25.87
CA GLY A 198 6.75 5.80 -25.08
C GLY A 198 7.30 6.77 -24.04
N GLU A 199 6.50 6.99 -23.01
CA GLU A 199 6.85 7.75 -21.82
C GLU A 199 7.64 6.84 -20.88
N CYS A 200 8.82 7.29 -20.45
CA CYS A 200 9.65 6.57 -19.49
C CYS A 200 9.33 7.08 -18.09
N LEU A 201 8.69 6.25 -17.27
CA LEU A 201 8.51 6.45 -15.84
C LEU A 201 9.75 5.91 -15.14
N GLY A 202 10.76 6.78 -14.99
CA GLY A 202 12.03 6.42 -14.37
C GLY A 202 13.19 7.29 -14.86
N ALA A 203 14.39 6.72 -14.83
CA ALA A 203 15.58 7.38 -15.32
C ALA A 203 15.81 7.05 -16.80
N CYS A 204 16.02 8.07 -17.64
CA CYS A 204 16.47 7.85 -19.01
C CYS A 204 17.99 7.68 -19.02
N ALA A 205 18.48 6.44 -19.17
CA ALA A 205 19.89 6.18 -19.40
C ALA A 205 20.25 6.54 -20.84
N GLU A 206 20.55 7.82 -21.07
CA GLU A 206 21.18 8.23 -22.32
C GLU A 206 22.65 7.80 -22.35
N SER A 207 23.06 7.19 -23.46
CA SER A 207 24.46 6.95 -23.76
C SER A 207 25.18 8.28 -24.00
N ILE A 208 26.03 8.70 -23.04
CA ILE A 208 27.01 9.81 -23.11
C ILE A 208 26.47 11.05 -23.83
N ILE A 209 25.76 11.90 -23.10
CA ILE A 209 25.37 13.22 -23.60
C ILE A 209 26.60 14.14 -23.53
N GLU A 210 27.03 14.75 -24.64
CA GLU A 210 27.81 15.99 -24.58
C GLU A 210 26.81 17.15 -24.47
N GLY A 211 26.21 17.36 -23.28
CA GLY A 211 25.09 18.30 -23.13
C GLY A 211 24.82 18.77 -21.70
N SER A 212 23.93 19.77 -21.58
CA SER A 212 23.43 20.25 -20.29
C SER A 212 22.46 19.22 -19.70
N CYS A 213 22.82 18.65 -18.56
CA CYS A 213 22.03 17.67 -17.82
C CYS A 213 21.19 18.39 -16.75
N ALA A 214 19.89 18.14 -16.71
CA ALA A 214 19.00 18.69 -15.67
C ALA A 214 18.88 17.80 -14.42
N GLY A 215 19.46 16.58 -14.44
CA GLY A 215 19.42 15.60 -13.36
C GLY A 215 20.78 15.25 -12.75
N THR A 216 20.90 14.02 -12.27
CA THR A 216 22.13 13.50 -11.64
C THR A 216 23.14 13.14 -12.71
N CYS A 217 24.25 13.89 -12.74
CA CYS A 217 25.39 13.58 -13.60
C CYS A 217 26.27 12.56 -12.89
N ILE A 218 26.49 11.41 -13.54
CA ILE A 218 27.51 10.40 -13.21
C ILE A 218 28.60 10.49 -14.28
N GLY A 219 29.58 11.38 -14.08
CA GLY A 219 30.53 11.73 -15.13
C GLY A 219 31.47 12.86 -14.77
N THR A 220 31.89 13.64 -15.75
CA THR A 220 32.64 14.88 -15.54
C THR A 220 31.70 16.07 -15.72
N CYS A 221 31.59 16.95 -14.74
CA CYS A 221 30.78 18.17 -14.86
C CYS A 221 31.69 19.36 -15.19
N ASP A 222 31.51 20.01 -16.34
CA ASP A 222 32.28 21.22 -16.73
C ASP A 222 31.77 22.49 -16.00
N GLY A 223 31.24 22.31 -14.79
CA GLY A 223 30.49 23.30 -14.02
C GLY A 223 30.47 23.00 -12.53
N LEU A 224 29.39 23.39 -11.86
CA LEU A 224 29.21 23.15 -10.43
C LEU A 224 28.52 21.80 -10.24
N CYS A 225 29.22 20.85 -9.62
CA CYS A 225 28.64 19.58 -9.20
C CYS A 225 28.22 19.66 -7.73
N SER A 226 27.04 19.15 -7.38
CA SER A 226 26.61 19.01 -5.99
C SER A 226 27.47 18.00 -5.22
N LEU A 227 27.93 16.94 -5.90
CA LEU A 227 28.73 15.84 -5.34
C LEU A 227 30.01 15.60 -6.17
N PRO A 228 31.04 16.45 -6.03
CA PRO A 228 32.29 16.33 -6.78
C PRO A 228 33.19 15.22 -6.20
N GLY A 229 33.66 14.33 -7.08
CA GLY A 229 34.69 13.35 -6.79
C GLY A 229 36.10 13.94 -6.80
N GLN A 230 37.04 13.25 -6.14
CA GLN A 230 38.43 13.71 -5.98
C GLN A 230 39.21 13.82 -7.31
N ASP A 231 38.75 13.12 -8.35
CA ASP A 231 39.31 13.11 -9.69
C ASP A 231 38.63 14.10 -10.66
N GLY A 232 37.68 14.90 -10.16
CA GLY A 232 36.86 15.79 -10.99
C GLY A 232 35.63 15.12 -11.59
N SER A 233 35.34 13.87 -11.21
CA SER A 233 34.03 13.27 -11.45
C SER A 233 32.93 14.01 -10.67
N CYS A 234 31.70 13.80 -11.08
CA CYS A 234 30.46 14.30 -10.52
C CYS A 234 29.53 13.10 -10.41
N ALA A 235 28.91 12.93 -9.24
CA ALA A 235 27.87 11.93 -8.98
C ALA A 235 26.65 12.65 -8.38
N GLY A 236 26.18 13.70 -9.05
CA GLY A 236 25.17 14.61 -8.50
C GLY A 236 24.67 15.64 -9.51
N ALA A 237 23.82 16.56 -9.05
CA ALA A 237 23.30 17.65 -9.87
C ALA A 237 24.46 18.49 -10.45
N CYS A 238 24.52 18.54 -11.78
CA CYS A 238 25.56 19.27 -12.51
C CYS A 238 24.98 20.55 -13.14
N ILE A 239 25.36 21.71 -12.62
CA ILE A 239 25.09 23.01 -13.25
C ILE A 239 26.19 23.25 -14.28
N GLY A 240 26.07 22.62 -15.45
CA GLY A 240 27.07 22.65 -16.51
C GLY A 240 26.80 21.64 -17.63
N THR A 241 27.84 21.31 -18.38
CA THR A 241 27.80 20.17 -19.31
C THR A 241 28.25 18.93 -18.55
N CYS A 242 27.40 17.91 -18.45
CA CYS A 242 27.80 16.61 -17.94
C CYS A 242 28.45 15.84 -19.10
N SER A 243 29.62 15.26 -18.89
CA SER A 243 30.31 14.37 -19.81
C SER A 243 30.39 13.01 -19.13
N GLY A 244 29.34 12.21 -19.28
CA GLY A 244 29.08 10.93 -18.61
C GLY A 244 27.64 10.49 -18.77
N ALA A 245 27.14 9.66 -17.85
CA ALA A 245 25.72 9.33 -17.79
C ALA A 245 24.97 10.47 -17.10
N CYS A 246 23.81 10.84 -17.63
CA CYS A 246 22.90 11.79 -17.00
C CYS A 246 21.63 11.01 -16.68
N GLU A 247 21.36 10.78 -15.40
CA GLU A 247 20.05 10.32 -14.95
C GLU A 247 19.16 11.56 -14.84
N SER A 248 18.43 11.85 -15.92
CA SER A 248 17.30 12.75 -15.84
C SER A 248 16.06 11.96 -15.46
N VAL A 249 15.43 12.34 -14.35
CA VAL A 249 14.03 12.02 -14.09
C VAL A 249 13.22 12.83 -15.09
N LEU A 250 12.62 12.15 -16.07
CA LEU A 250 11.80 12.82 -17.07
C LEU A 250 10.48 13.24 -16.43
N GLY A 251 10.05 14.47 -16.74
CA GLY A 251 8.71 14.91 -16.35
C GLY A 251 7.63 14.17 -17.16
N PRO A 252 6.38 14.13 -16.67
CA PRO A 252 5.31 13.49 -17.41
C PRO A 252 5.14 14.11 -18.81
N GLY A 253 5.14 13.25 -19.83
CA GLY A 253 5.07 13.60 -21.25
C GLY A 253 6.40 13.95 -21.94
N GLU A 254 7.55 13.79 -21.29
CA GLU A 254 8.85 13.88 -21.94
C GLU A 254 9.25 12.53 -22.56
N SER A 255 9.81 12.56 -23.78
CA SER A 255 10.23 11.34 -24.50
C SER A 255 11.71 11.04 -24.22
N CYS A 256 12.00 9.78 -23.90
CA CYS A 256 13.37 9.26 -23.75
C CYS A 256 13.81 8.61 -25.06
N ASP A 257 14.81 9.17 -25.75
CA ASP A 257 15.43 8.52 -26.92
C ASP A 257 16.47 7.43 -26.52
N GLY A 258 16.72 7.27 -25.21
CA GLY A 258 17.70 6.35 -24.60
C GLY A 258 17.12 5.04 -24.06
N GLU A 259 17.94 4.33 -23.27
CA GLU A 259 17.48 3.14 -22.53
C GLU A 259 16.73 3.64 -21.29
N CYS A 260 15.43 3.34 -21.20
CA CYS A 260 14.68 3.65 -19.98
C CYS A 260 15.19 2.72 -18.86
N ILE A 261 15.35 3.23 -17.64
CA ILE A 261 15.56 2.46 -16.42
C ILE A 261 14.35 2.75 -15.54
N GLY A 262 13.43 1.80 -15.46
CA GLY A 262 12.10 1.98 -14.85
C GLY A 262 11.03 1.34 -15.71
N ASP A 263 9.85 1.95 -15.73
CA ASP A 263 8.71 1.49 -16.52
C ASP A 263 8.56 2.30 -17.81
N CYS A 264 8.46 1.62 -18.94
CA CYS A 264 8.13 2.25 -20.22
C CYS A 264 6.63 2.11 -20.48
N VAL A 265 5.91 3.24 -20.48
CA VAL A 265 4.48 3.30 -20.78
C VAL A 265 4.29 3.78 -22.22
N SER A 266 3.67 2.96 -23.05
CA SER A 266 3.37 3.30 -24.44
C SER A 266 1.88 3.17 -24.76
N VAL A 267 1.38 4.00 -25.67
CA VAL A 267 0.01 3.88 -26.20
C VAL A 267 0.09 3.17 -27.55
N PRO A 268 -0.35 1.91 -27.68
CA PRO A 268 -0.18 1.16 -28.89
C PRO A 268 -1.12 1.65 -30.01
N ASP A 269 -0.66 1.61 -31.26
CA ASP A 269 -1.49 1.88 -32.45
C ASP A 269 -2.56 0.79 -32.68
N ILE A 270 -2.33 -0.40 -32.11
CA ILE A 270 -3.23 -1.55 -32.12
C ILE A 270 -3.84 -1.76 -30.73
N PRO A 271 -5.07 -2.26 -30.61
CA PRO A 271 -5.73 -2.42 -29.30
C PRO A 271 -5.25 -3.68 -28.56
N SER A 272 -3.94 -3.82 -28.38
CA SER A 272 -3.30 -4.91 -27.65
C SER A 272 -1.86 -4.54 -27.30
N CYS A 273 -1.43 -4.93 -26.10
CA CYS A 273 -0.04 -4.89 -25.67
C CYS A 273 0.72 -6.15 -26.11
N ASP A 274 2.05 -6.08 -26.13
CA ASP A 274 2.88 -7.26 -26.37
C ASP A 274 2.82 -8.25 -25.20
N ASP A 275 3.18 -9.52 -25.43
CA ASP A 275 3.07 -10.61 -24.43
C ASP A 275 3.88 -10.37 -23.14
N THR A 276 4.81 -9.40 -23.14
CA THR A 276 5.66 -9.04 -22.00
C THR A 276 5.25 -7.73 -21.33
N GLU A 277 4.27 -7.03 -21.89
CA GLU A 277 3.77 -5.76 -21.40
C GLU A 277 2.53 -5.97 -20.53
N VAL A 278 2.42 -5.16 -19.49
CA VAL A 278 1.26 -5.05 -18.61
C VAL A 278 0.28 -4.07 -19.26
N PRO A 279 -0.91 -4.52 -19.72
CA PRO A 279 -1.92 -3.62 -20.22
C PRO A 279 -2.57 -2.82 -19.08
N ILE A 280 -2.75 -1.51 -19.30
CA ILE A 280 -3.38 -0.58 -18.39
C ILE A 280 -4.50 0.15 -19.15
N CYS A 281 -5.73 0.11 -18.65
CA CYS A 281 -6.82 0.92 -19.19
C CYS A 281 -7.05 2.12 -18.29
N GLU A 282 -6.79 3.32 -18.79
CA GLU A 282 -7.09 4.56 -18.08
C GLU A 282 -8.51 5.06 -18.41
N PRO A 283 -9.23 5.63 -17.44
CA PRO A 283 -10.61 6.02 -17.64
C PRO A 283 -10.69 7.21 -18.60
N GLY A 284 -11.62 7.12 -19.55
CA GLY A 284 -11.89 8.22 -20.47
C GLY A 284 -12.63 9.39 -19.81
N VAL A 285 -13.30 10.21 -20.63
CA VAL A 285 -14.15 11.32 -20.17
C VAL A 285 -15.33 10.82 -19.31
N SER A 286 -15.75 9.57 -19.52
CA SER A 286 -16.78 8.94 -18.71
C SER A 286 -16.37 8.70 -17.25
N GLY A 287 -15.07 8.54 -16.97
CA GLY A 287 -14.55 8.30 -15.62
C GLY A 287 -14.83 6.91 -15.05
N VAL A 288 -15.31 5.95 -15.85
CA VAL A 288 -15.71 4.62 -15.38
C VAL A 288 -15.30 3.55 -16.39
N ILE A 289 -14.67 2.47 -15.92
CA ILE A 289 -14.27 1.32 -16.74
C ILE A 289 -14.69 0.03 -16.04
N ALA A 290 -15.22 -0.94 -16.79
CA ALA A 290 -15.36 -2.31 -16.28
C ALA A 290 -13.99 -3.01 -16.31
N CYS A 291 -13.54 -3.52 -15.17
CA CYS A 291 -12.31 -4.31 -15.08
C CYS A 291 -12.65 -5.76 -14.79
N ASP A 292 -12.07 -6.67 -15.57
CA ASP A 292 -12.22 -8.11 -15.37
C ASP A 292 -11.20 -8.67 -14.36
N ASP A 293 -10.13 -7.94 -14.04
CA ASP A 293 -9.05 -8.38 -13.15
C ASP A 293 -8.81 -7.33 -12.03
N LEU A 294 -7.77 -6.49 -12.15
CA LEU A 294 -7.36 -5.56 -11.12
C LEU A 294 -7.86 -4.14 -11.39
N CYS A 295 -8.43 -3.50 -10.37
CA CYS A 295 -8.78 -2.08 -10.39
C CYS A 295 -7.79 -1.29 -9.52
N ALA A 296 -7.02 -0.39 -10.13
CA ALA A 296 -6.24 0.62 -9.43
C ALA A 296 -7.10 1.87 -9.18
N GLY A 297 -7.59 2.02 -7.94
CA GLY A 297 -8.39 3.16 -7.51
C GLY A 297 -9.71 2.75 -6.87
N ALA A 298 -10.67 3.68 -6.82
CA ALA A 298 -11.96 3.44 -6.19
C ALA A 298 -12.85 2.52 -7.05
N THR A 299 -13.52 1.58 -6.39
CA THR A 299 -14.49 0.66 -7.00
C THR A 299 -15.93 1.07 -6.75
N SER A 300 -16.82 0.78 -7.70
CA SER A 300 -18.25 1.03 -7.69
C SER A 300 -18.98 -0.26 -8.10
N VAL A 301 -20.15 -0.54 -7.52
CA VAL A 301 -20.98 -1.69 -7.91
C VAL A 301 -22.40 -1.18 -8.22
N PRO A 302 -22.70 -0.78 -9.47
CA PRO A 302 -23.96 -0.09 -9.78
C PRO A 302 -25.19 -1.01 -9.80
N ALA A 303 -24.98 -2.33 -9.86
CA ALA A 303 -26.05 -3.31 -10.03
C ALA A 303 -26.66 -3.79 -8.71
N VAL A 304 -26.02 -3.54 -7.56
CA VAL A 304 -26.49 -4.00 -6.23
C VAL A 304 -27.46 -3.01 -5.60
N ALA A 305 -28.32 -3.52 -4.72
CA ALA A 305 -29.13 -2.68 -3.84
C ALA A 305 -28.24 -1.74 -3.01
N GLU A 306 -28.74 -0.54 -2.70
CA GLU A 306 -27.97 0.47 -1.95
C GLU A 306 -27.48 -0.07 -0.60
N GLU A 307 -28.29 -0.90 0.07
CA GLU A 307 -27.92 -1.56 1.34
C GLU A 307 -26.81 -2.62 1.22
N CYS A 308 -26.49 -3.05 0.01
CA CYS A 308 -25.42 -4.01 -0.28
C CYS A 308 -24.15 -3.33 -0.78
N ALA A 309 -24.29 -2.16 -1.42
CA ALA A 309 -23.19 -1.48 -2.09
C ALA A 309 -22.02 -1.20 -1.15
N THR A 310 -22.26 -0.63 0.04
CA THR A 310 -21.16 -0.28 0.95
C THR A 310 -20.51 -1.52 1.54
N SER A 311 -21.29 -2.54 1.92
CA SER A 311 -20.74 -3.80 2.42
C SER A 311 -19.85 -4.50 1.39
N VAL A 312 -20.28 -4.55 0.13
CA VAL A 312 -19.47 -5.13 -0.97
C VAL A 312 -18.21 -4.30 -1.21
N ILE A 313 -18.33 -2.96 -1.28
CA ILE A 313 -17.18 -2.07 -1.50
C ILE A 313 -16.19 -2.16 -0.33
N ALA A 314 -16.65 -2.18 0.92
CA ALA A 314 -15.79 -2.29 2.10
C ALA A 314 -15.07 -3.64 2.13
N ALA A 315 -15.76 -4.74 1.79
CA ALA A 315 -15.16 -6.05 1.68
C ALA A 315 -14.13 -6.13 0.52
N ALA A 316 -14.45 -5.55 -0.63
CA ALA A 316 -13.53 -5.43 -1.76
C ALA A 316 -12.25 -4.69 -1.36
N ASN A 317 -12.38 -3.54 -0.70
CA ASN A 317 -11.24 -2.73 -0.29
C ASN A 317 -10.44 -3.32 0.88
N ALA A 318 -11.03 -4.23 1.66
CA ALA A 318 -10.28 -5.03 2.61
C ALA A 318 -9.26 -5.97 1.91
N LEU A 319 -9.55 -6.34 0.66
CA LEU A 319 -8.67 -7.15 -0.20
C LEU A 319 -7.72 -6.30 -1.05
N THR A 320 -7.69 -4.97 -0.87
CA THR A 320 -6.75 -4.12 -1.59
C THR A 320 -5.32 -4.53 -1.29
N GLU A 321 -4.54 -4.74 -2.34
CA GLU A 321 -3.09 -4.96 -2.28
C GLU A 321 -2.39 -3.68 -2.74
N CYS A 322 -1.36 -3.25 -1.99
CA CYS A 322 -0.57 -2.07 -2.36
C CYS A 322 0.88 -2.47 -2.57
N VAL A 323 1.43 -2.08 -3.71
CA VAL A 323 2.83 -2.36 -4.08
C VAL A 323 3.71 -1.27 -3.44
N PRO A 324 4.77 -1.64 -2.69
CA PRO A 324 5.76 -0.69 -2.19
C PRO A 324 6.34 0.16 -3.33
N PRO A 325 6.36 1.50 -3.20
CA PRO A 325 6.94 2.37 -4.22
C PRO A 325 8.47 2.24 -4.21
N LEU A 326 9.14 2.62 -5.30
CA LEU A 326 10.58 2.87 -5.21
C LEU A 326 10.80 4.08 -4.30
N THR A 327 11.64 3.93 -3.29
CA THR A 327 12.04 5.00 -2.38
C THR A 327 13.55 5.14 -2.39
N GLU A 328 14.02 6.37 -2.42
CA GLU A 328 15.43 6.73 -2.33
C GLU A 328 15.63 7.76 -1.21
N ILE A 329 16.71 7.59 -0.44
CA ILE A 329 17.08 8.49 0.65
C ILE A 329 18.42 9.14 0.30
N HIS A 330 18.40 10.42 -0.04
CA HIS A 330 19.60 11.19 -0.30
C HIS A 330 20.05 11.93 0.97
N MET A 331 21.28 11.67 1.41
CA MET A 331 21.89 12.36 2.54
C MET A 331 22.90 13.40 2.09
N VAL A 332 22.80 14.60 2.65
CA VAL A 332 23.79 15.66 2.51
C VAL A 332 24.69 15.60 3.74
N PHE A 333 25.91 15.08 3.58
CA PHE A 333 26.87 14.94 4.67
C PHE A 333 27.57 16.25 5.03
N SER A 334 27.93 16.39 6.31
CA SER A 334 28.79 17.48 6.76
C SER A 334 30.23 17.29 6.25
N VAL A 335 30.98 18.38 6.12
CA VAL A 335 32.37 18.36 5.58
C VAL A 335 33.38 17.58 6.43
N ASP A 336 33.00 17.20 7.65
CA ASP A 336 33.87 16.55 8.63
C ASP A 336 33.65 15.03 8.73
N VAL A 337 32.70 14.46 7.97
CA VAL A 337 32.43 13.00 7.97
C VAL A 337 33.58 12.24 7.28
N GLU A 338 34.07 11.19 7.93
CA GLU A 338 35.11 10.33 7.36
C GLU A 338 34.53 9.44 6.24
N ASP A 339 35.33 9.11 5.21
CA ASP A 339 34.87 8.32 4.06
C ASP A 339 34.24 6.97 4.46
N ASP A 340 34.80 6.31 5.49
CA ASP A 340 34.28 5.02 5.99
C ASP A 340 32.89 5.18 6.64
N GLU A 341 32.66 6.27 7.38
CA GLU A 341 31.37 6.59 8.01
C GLU A 341 30.31 6.93 6.96
N ARG A 342 30.70 7.65 5.89
CA ARG A 342 29.80 7.94 4.77
C ARG A 342 29.29 6.67 4.09
N VAL A 343 30.18 5.72 3.79
CA VAL A 343 29.79 4.45 3.15
C VAL A 343 28.86 3.63 4.06
N GLU A 344 29.10 3.64 5.38
CA GLU A 344 28.23 2.98 6.35
C GLU A 344 26.83 3.61 6.39
N LEU A 345 26.76 4.95 6.38
CA LEU A 345 25.50 5.68 6.32
C LEU A 345 24.76 5.44 4.99
N GLU A 346 25.44 5.43 3.85
CA GLU A 346 24.85 5.13 2.53
C GLU A 346 24.21 3.72 2.51
N LEU A 347 24.91 2.72 3.04
CA LEU A 347 24.35 1.36 3.16
C LEU A 347 23.14 1.32 4.09
N TRP A 348 23.19 2.07 5.20
CA TRP A 348 22.06 2.19 6.12
C TRP A 348 20.86 2.88 5.46
N SER A 349 21.07 3.91 4.62
CA SER A 349 19.97 4.57 3.90
C SER A 349 19.31 3.64 2.88
N ASP A 350 20.09 2.80 2.19
CA ASP A 350 19.53 1.84 1.23
C ASP A 350 18.62 0.82 1.93
N GLU A 351 19.05 0.32 3.09
CA GLU A 351 18.24 -0.57 3.93
C GLU A 351 16.99 0.14 4.47
N MET A 352 17.14 1.38 4.94
CA MET A 352 16.04 2.19 5.45
C MET A 352 14.99 2.52 4.37
N ALA A 353 15.42 2.73 3.13
CA ALA A 353 14.54 3.01 2.01
C ALA A 353 13.57 1.85 1.73
N VAL A 354 14.04 0.60 1.86
CA VAL A 354 13.19 -0.60 1.70
C VAL A 354 12.07 -0.63 2.75
N HIS A 355 12.41 -0.39 4.02
CA HIS A 355 11.42 -0.35 5.10
C HIS A 355 10.43 0.81 4.92
N LEU A 356 10.91 1.97 4.48
CA LEU A 356 10.06 3.12 4.23
C LEU A 356 9.08 2.86 3.07
N SER A 357 9.52 2.22 1.98
CA SER A 357 8.63 1.79 0.90
C SER A 357 7.51 0.86 1.40
N ALA A 358 7.86 -0.12 2.24
CA ALA A 358 6.87 -1.04 2.81
C ALA A 358 5.85 -0.30 3.72
N LEU A 359 6.33 0.63 4.55
CA LEU A 359 5.47 1.47 5.39
C LEU A 359 4.53 2.36 4.56
N LEU A 360 5.01 2.96 3.47
CA LEU A 360 4.19 3.77 2.56
C LEU A 360 3.08 2.94 1.90
N ALA A 361 3.38 1.71 1.47
CA ALA A 361 2.36 0.79 0.95
C ALA A 361 1.32 0.39 2.01
N ALA A 362 1.77 0.06 3.23
CA ALA A 362 0.88 -0.26 4.33
C ALA A 362 -0.02 0.93 4.70
N GLN A 363 0.52 2.15 4.70
CA GLN A 363 -0.24 3.38 4.94
C GLN A 363 -1.31 3.61 3.85
N ALA A 364 -0.95 3.47 2.58
CA ALA A 364 -1.91 3.61 1.48
C ALA A 364 -3.04 2.58 1.56
N ARG A 365 -2.70 1.32 1.92
CA ARG A 365 -3.70 0.28 2.17
C ARG A 365 -4.61 0.65 3.34
N ALA A 366 -4.04 1.16 4.43
CA ALA A 366 -4.78 1.59 5.61
C ALA A 366 -5.80 2.69 5.26
N GLN A 367 -5.36 3.69 4.49
CA GLN A 367 -6.20 4.80 4.02
C GLN A 367 -7.31 4.31 3.09
N ALA A 368 -7.01 3.42 2.14
CA ALA A 368 -8.01 2.84 1.26
C ALA A 368 -9.13 2.11 2.03
N ILE A 369 -8.76 1.32 3.05
CA ILE A 369 -9.73 0.67 3.94
C ILE A 369 -10.49 1.72 4.75
N GLN A 370 -9.81 2.74 5.28
CA GLN A 370 -10.43 3.77 6.11
C GLN A 370 -11.48 4.58 5.35
N ASP A 371 -11.13 5.05 4.15
CA ASP A 371 -12.00 5.87 3.31
C ASP A 371 -13.26 5.13 2.86
N THR A 372 -13.16 3.82 2.66
CA THR A 372 -14.26 2.99 2.16
C THR A 372 -15.12 2.40 3.27
N ALA A 373 -14.50 1.87 4.33
CA ALA A 373 -15.22 1.24 5.43
C ALA A 373 -15.76 2.25 6.46
N PHE A 374 -15.10 3.41 6.65
CA PHE A 374 -15.43 4.40 7.68
C PHE A 374 -15.67 5.81 7.15
N GLY A 375 -15.64 5.98 5.83
CA GLY A 375 -15.77 7.29 5.19
C GLY A 375 -17.09 8.03 5.47
N PRO A 376 -17.10 9.36 5.28
CA PRO A 376 -18.24 10.23 5.60
C PRO A 376 -19.48 10.00 4.73
N LEU A 377 -19.35 9.21 3.65
CA LEU A 377 -20.44 8.84 2.76
C LEU A 377 -21.31 7.69 3.31
N GLY A 378 -21.09 7.28 4.56
CA GLY A 378 -21.90 6.27 5.22
C GLY A 378 -21.28 4.89 5.13
N GLY A 379 -20.02 4.76 5.56
CA GLY A 379 -19.34 3.47 5.74
C GLY A 379 -20.15 2.48 6.60
N LEU A 380 -19.57 1.31 6.92
CA LEU A 380 -20.29 0.18 7.53
C LEU A 380 -21.13 0.57 8.76
N LEU A 381 -20.65 1.50 9.60
CA LEU A 381 -21.40 1.98 10.78
C LEU A 381 -22.69 2.73 10.42
N GLY A 382 -22.72 3.43 9.28
CA GLY A 382 -23.90 4.12 8.77
C GLY A 382 -24.98 3.17 8.24
N GLU A 383 -24.60 1.96 7.81
CA GLU A 383 -25.54 0.96 7.28
C GLU A 383 -26.34 0.24 8.36
N VAL A 384 -25.82 0.17 9.59
CA VAL A 384 -26.40 -0.63 10.68
C VAL A 384 -27.85 -0.26 10.95
N ASP A 385 -28.18 1.03 11.00
CA ASP A 385 -29.54 1.50 11.27
C ASP A 385 -30.51 1.14 10.12
N THR A 386 -30.03 1.23 8.88
CA THR A 386 -30.78 0.87 7.67
C THR A 386 -31.03 -0.62 7.61
N LEU A 387 -29.98 -1.42 7.87
CA LEU A 387 -30.03 -2.87 7.91
C LEU A 387 -30.97 -3.36 9.01
N LEU A 388 -30.85 -2.81 10.22
CA LEU A 388 -31.72 -3.14 11.34
C LEU A 388 -33.19 -2.84 11.02
N SER A 389 -33.46 -1.70 10.39
CA SER A 389 -34.81 -1.33 9.97
C SER A 389 -35.37 -2.32 8.94
N SER A 390 -34.59 -2.66 7.91
CA SER A 390 -34.97 -3.64 6.87
C SER A 390 -35.24 -5.03 7.45
N ILE A 391 -34.41 -5.47 8.39
CA ILE A 391 -34.55 -6.77 9.05
C ILE A 391 -35.81 -6.82 9.93
N LEU A 392 -36.06 -5.78 10.73
CA LEU A 392 -37.24 -5.71 11.59
C LEU A 392 -38.56 -5.79 10.80
N GLU A 393 -38.58 -5.24 9.58
CA GLU A 393 -39.72 -5.36 8.67
C GLU A 393 -39.88 -6.77 8.09
N THR A 394 -38.77 -7.45 7.78
CA THR A 394 -38.76 -8.76 7.11
C THR A 394 -39.05 -9.91 8.07
N VAL A 395 -38.36 -9.97 9.20
CA VAL A 395 -38.36 -11.14 10.12
C VAL A 395 -39.45 -10.99 11.20
N GLY A 396 -39.97 -9.77 11.40
CA GLY A 396 -40.94 -9.46 12.43
C GLY A 396 -40.34 -9.46 13.85
N ILE A 397 -41.16 -9.05 14.82
CA ILE A 397 -40.70 -8.68 16.18
C ILE A 397 -40.17 -9.87 17.00
N PHE A 398 -40.52 -11.10 16.65
CA PHE A 398 -40.33 -12.25 17.56
C PHE A 398 -38.91 -12.84 17.57
N ASP A 399 -38.08 -12.61 16.54
CA ASP A 399 -36.68 -13.08 16.47
C ASP A 399 -35.65 -11.94 16.40
N ALA A 400 -36.09 -10.68 16.57
CA ALA A 400 -35.23 -9.50 16.48
C ALA A 400 -34.09 -9.47 17.52
N GLY A 401 -34.26 -10.11 18.68
CA GLY A 401 -33.27 -10.07 19.76
C GLY A 401 -31.91 -10.66 19.37
N CYS A 402 -31.89 -11.83 18.72
CA CYS A 402 -30.63 -12.48 18.30
C CYS A 402 -29.87 -11.63 17.26
N ILE A 403 -30.61 -11.04 16.31
CA ILE A 403 -30.03 -10.21 15.25
C ILE A 403 -29.45 -8.92 15.86
N VAL A 404 -30.18 -8.29 16.78
CA VAL A 404 -29.66 -7.11 17.50
C VAL A 404 -28.38 -7.45 18.24
N ASP A 405 -28.32 -8.57 18.96
CA ASP A 405 -27.11 -8.99 19.67
C ASP A 405 -25.92 -9.21 18.70
N ILE A 406 -26.17 -9.76 17.50
CA ILE A 406 -25.14 -9.97 16.46
C ILE A 406 -24.65 -8.63 15.89
N LEU A 407 -25.58 -7.72 15.56
CA LEU A 407 -25.25 -6.39 15.04
C LEU A 407 -24.54 -5.54 16.10
N ASP A 408 -24.93 -5.64 17.37
CA ASP A 408 -24.23 -5.01 18.49
C ASP A 408 -22.79 -5.54 18.59
N GLY A 409 -22.58 -6.84 18.36
CA GLY A 409 -21.24 -7.43 18.27
C GLY A 409 -20.41 -6.89 17.10
N ALA A 410 -21.00 -6.83 15.90
CA ALA A 410 -20.33 -6.30 14.70
C ALA A 410 -19.99 -4.80 14.83
N THR A 411 -20.91 -4.01 15.39
CA THR A 411 -20.66 -2.58 15.65
C THR A 411 -19.68 -2.32 16.76
N ALA A 412 -19.50 -3.25 17.70
CA ALA A 412 -18.48 -3.12 18.74
C ALA A 412 -17.05 -3.33 18.22
N VAL A 413 -16.85 -4.14 17.16
CA VAL A 413 -15.50 -4.43 16.62
C VAL A 413 -15.01 -3.40 15.60
N LEU A 414 -15.93 -2.71 14.92
CA LEU A 414 -15.60 -1.72 13.90
C LEU A 414 -14.77 -0.53 14.44
N PRO A 415 -15.08 0.06 15.60
CA PRO A 415 -14.25 1.12 16.21
C PRO A 415 -12.83 0.66 16.56
N ASP A 416 -12.65 -0.60 16.96
CA ASP A 416 -11.32 -1.15 17.26
C ASP A 416 -10.49 -1.29 15.98
N ALA A 417 -11.11 -1.73 14.87
CA ALA A 417 -10.47 -1.79 13.55
C ALA A 417 -10.12 -0.38 13.03
N GLU A 418 -11.01 0.60 13.17
CA GLU A 418 -10.75 1.99 12.81
C GLU A 418 -9.58 2.57 13.62
N ALA A 419 -9.57 2.34 14.94
CA ALA A 419 -8.48 2.80 15.81
C ALA A 419 -7.13 2.14 15.46
N ALA A 420 -7.14 0.85 15.08
CA ALA A 420 -5.93 0.15 14.64
C ALA A 420 -5.37 0.73 13.34
N LEU A 421 -6.22 1.03 12.36
CA LEU A 421 -5.82 1.69 11.11
C LEU A 421 -5.29 3.10 11.36
N GLN A 422 -5.94 3.87 12.25
CA GLN A 422 -5.47 5.21 12.63
C GLN A 422 -4.10 5.16 13.33
N ASP A 423 -3.86 4.24 14.26
CA ASP A 423 -2.54 4.07 14.90
C ASP A 423 -1.46 3.71 13.88
N ALA A 424 -1.79 2.86 12.89
CA ALA A 424 -0.88 2.50 11.80
C ALA A 424 -0.53 3.71 10.92
N ILE A 425 -1.52 4.51 10.52
CA ILE A 425 -1.32 5.73 9.72
C ILE A 425 -0.49 6.75 10.50
N GLU A 426 -0.83 7.01 11.76
CA GLU A 426 -0.09 7.94 12.62
C GLU A 426 1.36 7.51 12.83
N ALA A 427 1.61 6.20 12.97
CA ALA A 427 2.97 5.67 13.11
C ALA A 427 3.82 5.96 11.85
N VAL A 428 3.26 5.77 10.65
CA VAL A 428 3.96 6.08 9.40
C VAL A 428 4.16 7.59 9.25
N ASP A 429 3.17 8.41 9.60
CA ASP A 429 3.29 9.88 9.59
C ASP A 429 4.39 10.39 10.56
N VAL A 430 4.57 9.74 11.71
CA VAL A 430 5.66 10.07 12.64
C VAL A 430 7.03 9.82 11.99
N ILE A 431 7.22 8.71 11.29
CA ILE A 431 8.45 8.45 10.53
C ILE A 431 8.60 9.44 9.39
N GLY A 432 7.53 9.67 8.62
CA GLY A 432 7.49 10.63 7.50
C GLY A 432 7.77 12.07 7.93
N GLY A 433 7.44 12.46 9.16
CA GLY A 433 7.73 13.79 9.71
C GLY A 433 9.22 14.12 9.87
N LEU A 434 10.12 13.13 9.73
CA LEU A 434 11.56 13.37 9.60
C LEU A 434 11.96 13.92 8.24
N LEU A 435 11.14 13.65 7.24
CA LEU A 435 11.41 13.99 5.87
C LEU A 435 10.94 15.44 5.67
N PRO A 436 11.81 16.34 5.19
CA PRO A 436 11.34 17.66 4.81
C PRO A 436 10.21 17.45 3.79
N ALA A 437 9.06 18.11 4.01
CA ALA A 437 7.90 17.96 3.13
C ALA A 437 8.35 18.13 1.66
N ALA A 438 8.43 17.02 0.92
CA ALA A 438 8.69 17.03 -0.50
C ALA A 438 7.63 17.92 -1.14
N GLY A 439 8.06 18.92 -1.91
CA GLY A 439 7.28 20.13 -2.18
C GLY A 439 5.82 19.90 -2.55
N ALA A 440 4.93 20.31 -1.65
CA ALA A 440 3.51 20.56 -1.94
C ALA A 440 3.30 21.87 -2.70
#